data_AF-A0A7S0EP30-F1
#
_entry.id   AF-A0A7S0EP30-F1
#
_cell.length_a   1.000
_cell.length_b   1.000
_cell.length_c   1.000
_cell.angle_alpha   90.00
_cell.angle_beta   90.00
_cell.angle_gamma   90.00
#
_symmetry.space_group_name_H-M   'P 1'
#
loop_
_entity.id
_entity.type
_entity.pdbx_description
1 polymer ?
#
loop_
_entity_poly.entity_id
_entity_poly.type
_entity_poly.pdbx_seq_one_letter_code
_entity_poly.pdbx_strand_id
1 'polypeptide(L)'
;RAPPAGAAVAPQKSSPAGPPPEDALAALCRAMPALREIHYFGRDLSEERVRATLAAAPHLARQLTVLRCAGGCELSPETLAALSGFKALERLDISNCVSCGFCDDQGYDSDGRDGSTKPKTYDAALEAVVKAAPQLAQLDFGYGDESMTRYFWDYCVSEKCVNKLQRAYPRLELTMSDGNDPIPQPFCGGDAEQEQAMFEAITVLASDEDEGIRANAAKALRGDDDDDDDMDGDD
;
A
#
# COMPACT_ATOMS: atom_id res chain seq x y z
N ARG A 1 -51.84 -41.48 9.06
CA ARG A 1 -50.76 -42.49 8.86
C ARG A 1 -49.53 -41.69 8.43
N ALA A 2 -48.51 -41.61 9.28
CA ALA A 2 -47.33 -40.75 9.11
C ALA A 2 -46.39 -41.27 7.99
N PRO A 3 -45.54 -40.41 7.37
CA PRO A 3 -44.56 -40.82 6.37
C PRO A 3 -43.33 -41.49 7.01
N PRO A 4 -42.55 -42.28 6.25
CA PRO A 4 -41.43 -43.05 6.77
C PRO A 4 -40.19 -42.18 7.08
N ALA A 5 -39.44 -42.64 8.06
CA ALA A 5 -38.25 -42.01 8.63
C ALA A 5 -37.01 -42.13 7.73
N GLY A 6 -36.26 -41.02 7.64
CA GLY A 6 -34.80 -40.95 7.79
C GLY A 6 -33.93 -41.71 6.77
N ALA A 7 -33.55 -41.04 5.69
CA ALA A 7 -32.27 -41.33 5.03
C ALA A 7 -31.17 -40.56 5.78
N ALA A 8 -30.28 -41.29 6.47
CA ALA A 8 -29.10 -40.73 7.10
C ALA A 8 -28.14 -40.20 6.01
N VAL A 9 -27.91 -38.89 5.99
CA VAL A 9 -26.87 -38.26 5.18
C VAL A 9 -25.52 -38.62 5.80
N ALA A 10 -24.73 -39.43 5.11
CA ALA A 10 -23.36 -39.71 5.51
C ALA A 10 -22.56 -38.39 5.51
N PRO A 11 -21.76 -38.11 6.55
CA PRO A 11 -20.93 -36.91 6.58
C PRO A 11 -19.93 -36.98 5.42
N GLN A 12 -20.07 -36.03 4.49
CA GLN A 12 -19.06 -35.81 3.46
C GLN A 12 -17.75 -35.51 4.19
N LYS A 13 -16.77 -36.40 4.00
CA LYS A 13 -15.38 -36.13 4.37
C LYS A 13 -14.95 -34.89 3.60
N SER A 14 -14.73 -33.80 4.31
CA SER A 14 -14.04 -32.64 3.76
C SER A 14 -12.67 -33.11 3.28
N SER A 15 -12.40 -32.91 1.99
CA SER A 15 -11.07 -33.07 1.42
C SER A 15 -10.08 -32.24 2.23
N PRO A 16 -8.82 -32.69 2.39
CA PRO A 16 -7.79 -31.85 3.00
C PRO A 16 -7.70 -30.56 2.19
N ALA A 17 -7.90 -29.43 2.86
CA ALA A 17 -7.68 -28.12 2.28
C ALA A 17 -6.27 -28.14 1.68
N GLY A 18 -6.18 -27.92 0.37
CA GLY A 18 -4.89 -27.70 -0.29
C GLY A 18 -4.15 -26.54 0.38
N PRO A 19 -2.86 -26.37 0.11
CA PRO A 19 -2.17 -25.16 0.55
C PRO A 19 -3.00 -23.93 0.12
N PRO A 20 -3.12 -22.91 0.98
CA PRO A 20 -3.88 -21.72 0.64
C PRO A 20 -3.40 -21.18 -0.72
N PRO A 21 -4.31 -20.62 -1.54
CA PRO A 21 -3.94 -20.07 -2.83
C PRO A 21 -2.74 -19.14 -2.63
N GLU A 22 -1.67 -19.39 -3.39
CA GLU A 22 -0.45 -18.60 -3.30
C GLU A 22 -0.83 -17.14 -3.55
N ASP A 23 -0.43 -16.26 -2.64
CA ASP A 23 -0.68 -14.84 -2.77
C ASP A 23 -0.09 -14.35 -4.10
N ALA A 24 -0.94 -13.86 -5.01
CA ALA A 24 -0.54 -13.50 -6.37
C ALA A 24 0.59 -12.45 -6.36
N LEU A 25 0.59 -11.54 -5.37
CA LEU A 25 1.67 -10.58 -5.18
C LEU A 25 2.98 -11.28 -4.83
N ALA A 26 2.95 -12.23 -3.91
CA ALA A 26 4.13 -12.99 -3.49
C ALA A 26 4.69 -13.86 -4.63
N ALA A 27 3.82 -14.48 -5.43
CA ALA A 27 4.20 -15.26 -6.61
C ALA A 27 4.88 -14.36 -7.68
N LEU A 28 4.28 -13.21 -7.98
CA LEU A 28 4.82 -12.24 -8.93
C LEU A 28 6.17 -11.69 -8.48
N CYS A 29 6.28 -11.31 -7.20
CA CYS A 29 7.52 -10.84 -6.59
C CYS A 29 8.65 -11.88 -6.66
N ARG A 30 8.31 -13.17 -6.51
CA ARG A 30 9.29 -14.27 -6.63
C ARG A 30 9.77 -14.46 -8.06
N ALA A 31 8.89 -14.30 -9.05
CA ALA A 31 9.21 -14.44 -10.46
C ALA A 31 10.08 -13.30 -11.02
N MET A 32 10.15 -12.16 -10.31
CA MET A 32 10.86 -10.96 -10.76
C MET A 32 12.08 -10.65 -9.85
N PRO A 33 13.26 -11.26 -10.11
CA PRO A 33 14.45 -11.08 -9.27
C PRO A 33 15.15 -9.73 -9.41
N ALA A 34 14.74 -8.91 -10.38
CA ALA A 34 15.25 -7.56 -10.61
C ALA A 34 14.23 -6.46 -10.26
N LEU A 35 13.11 -6.82 -9.62
CA LEU A 35 12.05 -5.88 -9.27
C LEU A 35 12.56 -4.84 -8.26
N ARG A 36 12.45 -3.56 -8.64
CA ARG A 36 12.86 -2.42 -7.81
C ARG A 36 11.69 -1.55 -7.36
N GLU A 37 10.57 -1.65 -8.05
CA GLU A 37 9.43 -0.76 -7.86
C GLU A 37 8.15 -1.59 -7.81
N ILE A 38 7.31 -1.31 -6.82
CA ILE A 38 5.98 -1.91 -6.68
C ILE A 38 4.99 -0.77 -6.50
N HIS A 39 4.01 -0.70 -7.41
CA HIS A 39 2.85 0.17 -7.27
C HIS A 39 1.64 -0.70 -6.95
N TYR A 40 1.21 -0.66 -5.69
CA TYR A 40 0.09 -1.41 -5.16
C TYR A 40 -1.14 -0.51 -5.07
N PHE A 41 -2.14 -0.82 -5.89
CA PHE A 41 -3.43 -0.13 -5.95
C PHE A 41 -4.59 -1.00 -5.39
N GLY A 42 -4.27 -1.99 -4.57
CA GLY A 42 -5.26 -2.86 -3.95
C GLY A 42 -5.84 -2.28 -2.66
N ARG A 43 -6.98 -2.80 -2.22
CA ARG A 43 -7.65 -2.36 -0.97
C ARG A 43 -7.21 -3.15 0.27
N ASP A 44 -6.41 -4.21 0.10
CA ASP A 44 -6.21 -5.27 1.10
C ASP A 44 -4.73 -5.64 1.32
N LEU A 45 -3.88 -4.63 1.52
CA LEU A 45 -2.51 -4.85 2.01
C LEU A 45 -2.54 -5.02 3.52
N SER A 46 -2.38 -6.26 4.00
CA SER A 46 -2.29 -6.57 5.43
C SER A 46 -0.86 -6.85 5.88
N GLU A 47 -0.59 -6.72 7.18
CA GLU A 47 0.66 -7.14 7.81
C GLU A 47 1.08 -8.57 7.41
N GLU A 48 0.14 -9.50 7.42
CA GLU A 48 0.37 -10.90 7.05
C GLU A 48 0.80 -11.04 5.59
N ARG A 49 0.17 -10.29 4.68
CA ARG A 49 0.48 -10.28 3.24
C ARG A 49 1.86 -9.68 2.97
N VAL A 50 2.22 -8.59 3.66
CA VAL A 50 3.58 -8.02 3.58
C VAL A 50 4.62 -9.05 4.03
N ARG A 51 4.38 -9.72 5.17
CA ARG A 51 5.28 -10.76 5.70
C ARG A 51 5.38 -11.98 4.78
N ALA A 52 4.26 -12.43 4.23
CA ALA A 52 4.21 -13.54 3.29
C ALA A 52 4.98 -13.21 2.00
N THR A 53 4.85 -11.98 1.50
CA THR A 53 5.60 -11.49 0.33
C THR A 53 7.10 -11.49 0.59
N LEU A 54 7.55 -10.95 1.74
CA LEU A 54 8.96 -10.96 2.13
C LEU A 54 9.51 -12.38 2.35
N ALA A 55 8.70 -13.30 2.88
CA ALA A 55 9.09 -14.70 3.03
C ALA A 55 9.22 -15.42 1.68
N ALA A 56 8.34 -15.11 0.73
CA ALA A 56 8.33 -15.68 -0.61
C ALA A 56 9.39 -15.09 -1.55
N ALA A 57 9.74 -13.82 -1.35
CA ALA A 57 10.63 -13.02 -2.20
C ALA A 57 11.63 -12.20 -1.34
N PRO A 58 12.55 -12.87 -0.61
CA PRO A 58 13.44 -12.20 0.35
C PRO A 58 14.45 -11.25 -0.29
N HIS A 59 14.68 -11.34 -1.60
CA HIS A 59 15.52 -10.39 -2.34
C HIS A 59 14.95 -8.97 -2.31
N LEU A 60 13.62 -8.81 -2.28
CA LEU A 60 12.97 -7.50 -2.23
C LEU A 60 13.38 -6.68 -1.02
N ALA A 61 13.66 -7.33 0.12
CA ALA A 61 14.14 -6.64 1.32
C ALA A 61 15.40 -5.80 1.08
N ARG A 62 16.20 -6.12 0.05
CA ARG A 62 17.48 -5.46 -0.27
C ARG A 62 17.50 -4.79 -1.64
N GLN A 63 16.40 -4.85 -2.39
CA GLN A 63 16.35 -4.41 -3.79
C GLN A 63 15.19 -3.47 -4.09
N LEU A 64 14.08 -3.58 -3.38
CA LEU A 64 12.93 -2.71 -3.59
C LEU A 64 13.30 -1.30 -3.13
N THR A 65 13.37 -0.37 -4.09
CA THR A 65 13.71 1.04 -3.88
C THR A 65 12.46 1.91 -3.84
N VAL A 66 11.38 1.54 -4.54
CA VAL A 66 10.12 2.29 -4.55
C VAL A 66 8.96 1.37 -4.17
N LEU A 67 8.18 1.80 -3.17
CA LEU A 67 6.90 1.20 -2.86
C LEU A 67 5.84 2.30 -2.82
N ARG A 68 4.84 2.18 -3.70
CA ARG A 68 3.66 3.02 -3.68
C ARG A 68 2.47 2.19 -3.26
N CYS A 69 1.80 2.60 -2.19
CA CYS A 69 0.50 2.14 -1.78
C CYS A 69 -0.46 3.31 -2.04
N ALA A 70 -1.34 3.18 -3.03
CA ALA A 70 -2.29 4.22 -3.40
C ALA A 70 -3.66 3.61 -3.71
N GLY A 71 -4.70 4.43 -3.89
CA GLY A 71 -6.01 3.95 -4.35
C GLY A 71 -6.93 3.37 -3.26
N GLY A 72 -6.91 3.91 -2.04
CA GLY A 72 -7.84 3.52 -0.98
C GLY A 72 -7.39 2.31 -0.15
N CYS A 73 -6.10 2.01 -0.14
CA CYS A 73 -5.48 1.04 0.75
C CYS A 73 -5.40 1.62 2.18
N GLU A 74 -6.31 1.28 3.08
CA GLU A 74 -6.17 1.67 4.49
C GLU A 74 -5.07 0.85 5.18
N LEU A 75 -3.93 1.49 5.46
CA LEU A 75 -2.81 0.85 6.14
C LEU A 75 -2.99 0.94 7.66
N SER A 76 -3.13 -0.20 8.32
CA SER A 76 -3.02 -0.24 9.78
C SER A 76 -1.59 0.12 10.24
N PRO A 77 -1.40 0.58 11.48
CA PRO A 77 -0.07 0.81 12.05
C PRO A 77 0.84 -0.42 11.99
N GLU A 78 0.28 -1.62 12.19
CA GLU A 78 1.01 -2.89 12.11
C GLU A 78 1.45 -3.20 10.67
N THR A 79 0.58 -2.92 9.70
CA THR A 79 0.89 -3.09 8.28
C THR A 79 2.00 -2.12 7.85
N LEU A 80 1.88 -0.84 8.23
CA LEU A 80 2.93 0.15 8.00
C LEU A 80 4.24 -0.27 8.65
N ALA A 81 4.22 -0.73 9.90
CA ALA A 81 5.41 -1.23 10.58
C ALA A 81 6.03 -2.44 9.87
N ALA A 82 5.23 -3.32 9.27
CA ALA A 82 5.72 -4.47 8.50
C ALA A 82 6.52 -4.05 7.25
N LEU A 83 6.26 -2.86 6.69
CA LEU A 83 7.04 -2.32 5.57
C LEU A 83 8.51 -2.07 5.94
N SER A 84 8.86 -2.02 7.23
CA SER A 84 10.26 -1.99 7.70
C SER A 84 11.10 -3.21 7.24
N GLY A 85 10.47 -4.26 6.73
CA GLY A 85 11.16 -5.37 6.08
C GLY A 85 11.85 -4.98 4.76
N PHE A 86 11.39 -3.92 4.09
CA PHE A 86 11.98 -3.41 2.84
C PHE A 86 13.09 -2.40 3.15
N LYS A 87 14.29 -2.92 3.41
CA LYS A 87 15.43 -2.14 3.93
C LYS A 87 16.15 -1.30 2.89
N ALA A 88 15.85 -1.49 1.60
CA ALA A 88 16.45 -0.76 0.49
C ALA A 88 15.57 0.38 -0.04
N LEU A 89 14.43 0.65 0.60
CA LEU A 89 13.52 1.71 0.15
C LEU A 89 14.23 3.07 0.10
N GLU A 90 14.08 3.73 -1.04
CA GLU A 90 14.47 5.12 -1.30
C GLU A 90 13.23 6.01 -1.34
N ARG A 91 12.07 5.46 -1.77
CA ARG A 91 10.76 6.12 -1.73
C ARG A 91 9.69 5.19 -1.16
N LEU A 92 8.90 5.72 -0.24
CA LEU A 92 7.66 5.13 0.22
C LEU A 92 6.53 6.14 0.01
N ASP A 93 5.53 5.77 -0.77
CA ASP A 93 4.36 6.59 -1.02
C ASP A 93 3.15 5.87 -0.40
N ILE A 94 2.59 6.44 0.66
CA ILE A 94 1.42 5.93 1.37
C ILE A 94 0.29 6.96 1.31
N SER A 95 0.23 7.68 0.19
CA SER A 95 -0.76 8.71 -0.07
C SER A 95 -2.18 8.21 0.17
N ASN A 96 -2.95 8.95 0.99
CA ASN A 96 -4.33 8.60 1.35
C ASN A 96 -4.51 7.21 2.00
N CYS A 97 -3.45 6.63 2.58
CA CYS A 97 -3.52 5.32 3.22
C CYS A 97 -3.65 5.37 4.75
N VAL A 98 -3.41 6.53 5.37
CA VAL A 98 -3.37 6.68 6.82
C VAL A 98 -4.77 6.99 7.36
N SER A 99 -5.42 6.00 7.95
CA SER A 99 -6.80 6.16 8.44
C SER A 99 -6.86 6.46 9.94
N CYS A 100 -7.76 7.38 10.31
CA CYS A 100 -8.13 7.62 11.71
C CYS A 100 -8.98 6.48 12.30
N GLY A 101 -9.50 5.56 11.47
CA GLY A 101 -10.23 4.37 11.93
C GLY A 101 -9.41 3.42 12.81
N PHE A 102 -8.08 3.57 12.82
CA PHE A 102 -7.17 2.84 13.71
C PHE A 102 -6.78 3.62 14.96
N CYS A 103 -7.18 4.88 15.09
CA CYS A 103 -6.88 5.67 16.26
C CYS A 103 -7.83 5.29 17.39
N ASP A 104 -7.28 4.92 18.55
CA ASP A 104 -8.09 4.67 19.73
C ASP A 104 -8.93 5.92 20.07
N ASP A 105 -10.20 5.72 20.41
CA ASP A 105 -11.20 6.70 20.90
C ASP A 105 -10.80 7.40 22.23
N GLN A 106 -9.50 7.49 22.52
CA GLN A 106 -8.94 8.08 23.73
C GLN A 106 -8.93 9.61 23.61
N GLY A 107 -10.13 10.18 23.71
CA GLY A 107 -10.37 11.50 24.25
C GLY A 107 -9.89 12.64 23.35
N TYR A 108 -10.87 13.31 22.76
CA TYR A 108 -10.81 14.76 22.62
C TYR A 108 -10.30 15.35 23.94
N ASP A 109 -9.04 15.76 24.01
CA ASP A 109 -8.67 16.86 24.90
C ASP A 109 -9.16 18.11 24.15
N SER A 110 -10.46 18.38 24.29
CA SER A 110 -11.09 19.59 23.73
C SER A 110 -10.46 20.89 24.26
N ASP A 111 -9.58 20.77 25.26
CA ASP A 111 -8.78 21.85 25.82
C ASP A 111 -7.30 21.65 25.46
N GLY A 112 -6.97 21.79 24.18
CA GLY A 112 -5.59 21.54 23.74
C GLY A 112 -5.24 22.15 22.39
N ARG A 113 -5.43 23.46 22.22
CA ARG A 113 -4.44 24.18 21.40
C ARG A 113 -3.10 23.92 22.09
N ASP A 114 -2.18 23.26 21.41
CA ASP A 114 -0.77 23.09 21.77
C ASP A 114 -0.39 21.81 22.54
N GLY A 115 0.58 21.05 22.00
CA GLY A 115 1.55 20.34 22.83
C GLY A 115 1.22 18.96 23.41
N SER A 116 0.32 18.16 22.83
CA SER A 116 0.17 16.74 23.23
C SER A 116 1.54 16.02 23.12
N THR A 117 2.09 15.62 24.27
CA THR A 117 3.36 14.87 24.36
C THR A 117 3.19 13.36 24.14
N LYS A 118 1.94 12.89 24.00
CA LYS A 118 1.63 11.48 23.80
C LYS A 118 1.96 11.08 22.36
N PRO A 119 2.63 9.94 22.14
CA PRO A 119 2.80 9.39 20.80
C PRO A 119 1.45 9.16 20.15
N LYS A 120 1.34 9.48 18.86
CA LYS A 120 0.15 9.12 18.08
C LYS A 120 0.27 7.71 17.53
N THR A 121 -0.88 7.17 17.14
CA THR A 121 -1.08 5.79 16.69
C THR A 121 -0.04 5.32 15.68
N TYR A 122 0.33 6.17 14.71
CA TYR A 122 1.27 5.81 13.66
C TYR A 122 2.74 6.17 13.96
N ASP A 123 3.03 6.93 15.02
CA ASP A 123 4.39 7.43 15.29
C ASP A 123 5.41 6.29 15.39
N ALA A 124 5.06 5.21 16.09
CA ALA A 124 5.96 4.06 16.26
C ALA A 124 6.20 3.30 14.95
N ALA A 125 5.16 3.16 14.12
CA ALA A 125 5.24 2.49 12.83
C ALA A 125 6.12 3.29 11.84
N LEU A 126 5.93 4.60 11.79
CA LEU A 126 6.78 5.50 11.00
C LEU A 126 8.23 5.47 11.43
N GLU A 127 8.49 5.54 12.75
CA GLU A 127 9.84 5.40 13.26
C GLU A 127 10.48 4.06 12.89
N ALA A 128 9.71 2.96 12.87
CA ALA A 128 10.22 1.64 12.50
C ALA A 128 10.64 1.58 11.03
N VAL A 129 9.82 2.10 10.12
CA VAL A 129 10.11 2.13 8.68
C VAL A 129 11.34 2.97 8.38
N VAL A 130 11.37 4.22 8.86
CA VAL A 130 12.48 5.16 8.59
C VAL A 130 13.80 4.64 9.17
N LYS A 131 13.78 4.04 10.37
CA LYS A 131 15.00 3.45 10.95
C LYS A 131 15.52 2.24 10.17
N ALA A 132 14.61 1.45 9.59
CA ALA A 132 14.97 0.25 8.84
C ALA A 132 15.50 0.56 7.43
N ALA A 133 15.07 1.68 6.84
CA ALA A 133 15.50 2.17 5.53
C ALA A 133 16.20 3.55 5.66
N PRO A 134 17.46 3.61 6.15
CA PRO A 134 18.15 4.88 6.39
C PRO A 134 18.48 5.67 5.11
N GLN A 135 18.40 5.04 3.93
CA GLN A 135 18.51 5.70 2.63
C GLN A 135 17.17 6.21 2.08
N LEU A 136 16.06 6.04 2.81
CA LEU A 136 14.77 6.59 2.44
C LEU A 136 14.91 8.11 2.26
N ALA A 137 14.71 8.56 1.03
CA ALA A 137 14.82 9.95 0.63
C ALA A 137 13.45 10.63 0.60
N GLN A 138 12.38 9.87 0.31
CA GLN A 138 11.03 10.41 0.24
C GLN A 138 10.02 9.50 0.97
N LEU A 139 9.20 10.10 1.83
CA LEU A 139 8.00 9.49 2.38
C LEU A 139 6.81 10.42 2.16
N ASP A 140 5.85 9.96 1.36
CA ASP A 140 4.64 10.73 1.04
C ASP A 140 3.44 10.22 1.83
N PHE A 141 2.74 11.13 2.51
CA PHE A 141 1.51 10.84 3.23
C PHE A 141 0.25 11.11 2.40
N GLY A 142 0.37 11.91 1.34
CA GLY A 142 -0.73 12.31 0.46
C GLY A 142 -1.96 12.81 1.19
N TYR A 143 -2.03 14.13 1.38
CA TYR A 143 -3.22 14.85 1.85
C TYR A 143 -3.11 16.31 1.39
N GLY A 144 -3.10 16.56 0.08
CA GLY A 144 -2.89 17.91 -0.47
C GLY A 144 -4.01 18.89 -0.12
N ASP A 145 -5.17 18.40 0.32
CA ASP A 145 -6.26 19.20 0.87
C ASP A 145 -5.99 19.63 2.32
N GLU A 146 -6.15 20.93 2.59
CA GLU A 146 -5.94 21.54 3.91
C GLU A 146 -6.78 20.89 5.01
N SER A 147 -8.00 20.46 4.67
CA SER A 147 -8.90 19.84 5.66
C SER A 147 -8.38 18.47 6.09
N MET A 148 -7.94 17.64 5.15
CA MET A 148 -7.40 16.31 5.41
C MET A 148 -6.02 16.35 6.05
N THR A 149 -5.18 17.31 5.66
CA THR A 149 -3.90 17.59 6.34
C THR A 149 -4.11 17.85 7.83
N ARG A 150 -5.13 18.64 8.19
CA ARG A 150 -5.44 18.88 9.60
C ARG A 150 -5.87 17.61 10.33
N TYR A 151 -6.72 16.77 9.75
CA TYR A 151 -7.11 15.49 10.37
C TYR A 151 -5.90 14.58 10.57
N PHE A 152 -5.02 14.49 9.58
CA PHE A 152 -3.79 13.71 9.69
C PHE A 152 -2.94 14.16 10.88
N TRP A 153 -2.72 15.47 11.01
CA TRP A 153 -1.93 16.03 12.11
C TRP A 153 -2.63 16.03 13.44
N ASP A 154 -3.96 16.11 13.49
CA ASP A 154 -4.73 16.13 14.74
C ASP A 154 -4.91 14.71 15.31
N TYR A 155 -4.98 13.68 14.46
CA TYR A 155 -5.35 12.32 14.90
C TYR A 155 -4.29 11.24 14.63
N CYS A 156 -3.61 11.27 13.48
CA CYS A 156 -2.85 10.10 13.02
C CYS A 156 -1.37 10.12 13.41
N VAL A 157 -0.68 11.24 13.15
CA VAL A 157 0.78 11.38 13.29
C VAL A 157 1.14 12.64 14.06
N SER A 158 2.12 12.57 14.97
CA SER A 158 2.59 13.76 15.67
C SER A 158 3.63 14.54 14.88
N GLU A 159 3.48 15.87 14.86
CA GLU A 159 4.53 16.76 14.33
C GLU A 159 5.87 16.54 15.05
N LYS A 160 5.85 16.17 16.33
CA LYS A 160 7.07 15.88 17.10
C LYS A 160 7.82 14.66 16.55
N CYS A 161 7.10 13.60 16.16
CA CYS A 161 7.68 12.43 15.53
C CYS A 161 8.33 12.81 14.19
N VAL A 162 7.60 13.51 13.33
CA VAL A 162 8.06 13.98 12.01
C VAL A 162 9.30 14.87 12.14
N ASN A 163 9.25 15.88 13.01
CA ASN A 163 10.40 16.75 13.29
C ASN A 163 11.62 15.99 13.83
N LYS A 164 11.41 14.99 14.69
CA LYS A 164 12.47 14.11 15.20
C LYS A 164 13.10 13.29 14.07
N LEU A 165 12.29 12.73 13.19
CA LEU A 165 12.74 11.95 12.04
C LEU A 165 13.53 12.83 11.05
N GLN A 166 13.04 13.99 10.67
CA GLN A 166 13.76 14.91 9.77
C GLN A 166 15.10 15.37 10.34
N ARG A 167 15.19 15.60 11.65
CA ARG A 167 16.47 15.93 12.32
C ARG A 167 17.45 14.77 12.32
N ALA A 168 16.97 13.55 12.49
CA ALA A 168 17.80 12.34 12.51
C ALA A 168 18.21 11.88 11.10
N TYR A 169 17.37 12.15 10.10
CA TYR A 169 17.55 11.77 8.70
C TYR A 169 17.38 13.00 7.79
N PRO A 170 18.40 13.87 7.67
CA PRO A 170 18.28 15.16 6.97
C PRO A 170 18.02 15.07 5.46
N ARG A 171 18.19 13.87 4.88
CA ARG A 171 17.89 13.58 3.46
C ARG A 171 16.47 13.11 3.24
N LEU A 172 15.74 12.79 4.32
CA LEU A 172 14.37 12.32 4.23
C LEU A 172 13.45 13.54 4.08
N GLU A 173 12.84 13.64 2.92
CA GLU A 173 11.72 14.53 2.65
C GLU A 173 10.42 13.84 3.06
N LEU A 174 9.63 14.55 3.86
CA LEU A 174 8.30 14.13 4.29
C LEU A 174 7.30 15.06 3.61
N THR A 175 6.54 14.54 2.66
CA THR A 175 5.62 15.32 1.83
C THR A 175 4.17 15.03 2.18
N MET A 176 3.33 16.04 1.95
CA MET A 176 1.86 15.95 2.00
C MET A 176 1.27 16.17 0.60
N SER A 177 2.11 16.11 -0.43
CA SER A 177 1.75 16.38 -1.83
C SER A 177 0.63 15.46 -2.27
N ASP A 178 -0.32 15.97 -3.06
CA ASP A 178 -1.29 15.07 -3.68
C ASP A 178 -0.56 14.09 -4.59
N GLY A 179 -0.97 12.81 -4.57
CA GLY A 179 -0.34 11.72 -5.32
C GLY A 179 -0.34 11.86 -6.85
N ASN A 180 -0.76 13.03 -7.36
CA ASN A 180 -0.73 13.47 -8.75
C ASN A 180 0.42 14.45 -9.05
N ASP A 181 1.16 14.92 -8.03
CA ASP A 181 2.33 15.76 -8.25
C ASP A 181 3.44 14.97 -8.96
N PRO A 182 4.05 15.53 -10.03
CA PRO A 182 5.13 14.85 -10.73
C PRO A 182 6.30 14.60 -9.78
N ILE A 183 6.70 13.34 -9.72
CA ILE A 183 7.84 12.86 -8.93
C ILE A 183 9.07 13.74 -9.20
N PRO A 184 9.69 14.36 -8.17
CA PRO A 184 10.93 15.09 -8.38
C PRO A 184 12.00 14.14 -8.93
N GLN A 185 12.43 14.36 -10.18
CA GLN A 185 13.60 13.68 -10.75
C GLN A 185 14.89 14.34 -10.20
N PRO A 186 16.01 13.61 -10.01
CA PRO A 186 16.31 12.26 -10.52
C PRO A 186 16.44 11.22 -9.39
N PHE A 187 15.57 10.23 -9.37
CA PHE A 187 15.78 9.00 -8.60
C PHE A 187 16.19 7.87 -9.54
N CYS A 188 17.11 7.02 -9.09
CA CYS A 188 17.66 5.89 -9.84
C CYS A 188 16.60 4.79 -10.02
N GLY A 189 15.67 4.97 -10.95
CA GLY A 189 14.60 4.01 -11.24
C GLY A 189 13.61 4.40 -12.34
N GLY A 190 13.66 5.63 -12.85
CA GLY A 190 12.83 6.07 -13.98
C GLY A 190 13.67 6.60 -15.12
N ASP A 191 14.51 5.75 -15.74
CA ASP A 191 15.00 6.11 -17.07
C ASP A 191 13.87 5.87 -18.11
N ALA A 192 13.92 6.63 -19.21
CA ALA A 192 12.96 6.48 -20.30
C ALA A 192 12.95 5.06 -20.90
N GLU A 193 14.02 4.27 -20.68
CA GLU A 193 14.11 2.89 -21.13
C GLU A 193 13.20 1.97 -20.29
N GLN A 194 13.07 2.20 -18.98
CA GLN A 194 12.19 1.45 -18.08
C GLN A 194 10.72 1.77 -18.33
N GLU A 195 10.39 3.03 -18.59
CA GLU A 195 9.04 3.45 -19.00
C GLU A 195 8.66 2.83 -20.34
N GLN A 196 9.56 2.89 -21.33
CA GLN A 196 9.39 2.24 -22.62
C GLN A 196 9.23 0.71 -22.49
N ALA A 197 10.04 0.06 -21.65
CA ALA A 197 9.94 -1.37 -21.39
C ALA A 197 8.60 -1.77 -20.73
N MET A 198 8.07 -0.92 -19.85
CA MET A 198 6.74 -1.10 -19.26
C MET A 198 5.63 -0.96 -20.32
N PHE A 199 5.68 0.06 -21.18
CA PHE A 199 4.74 0.21 -22.29
C PHE A 199 4.79 -0.97 -23.27
N GLU A 200 5.98 -1.45 -23.58
CA GLU A 200 6.17 -2.64 -24.43
C GLU A 200 5.59 -3.90 -23.79
N ALA A 201 5.84 -4.12 -22.50
CA ALA A 201 5.29 -5.25 -21.75
C ALA A 201 3.75 -5.23 -21.71
N ILE A 202 3.15 -4.06 -21.47
CA ILE A 202 1.68 -3.91 -21.46
C ILE A 202 1.11 -4.09 -22.87
N THR A 203 1.79 -3.62 -23.92
CA THR A 203 1.38 -3.83 -25.32
C THR A 203 1.39 -5.31 -25.70
N VAL A 204 2.37 -6.08 -25.21
CA VAL A 204 2.41 -7.54 -25.37
C VAL A 204 1.22 -8.20 -24.65
N LEU A 205 0.92 -7.79 -23.41
CA LEU A 205 -0.23 -8.31 -22.65
C LEU A 205 -1.58 -7.93 -23.29
N ALA A 206 -1.67 -6.77 -23.95
CA ALA A 206 -2.86 -6.39 -24.72
C ALA A 206 -3.11 -7.30 -25.95
N SER A 207 -2.10 -8.09 -26.34
CA SER A 207 -2.17 -9.07 -27.42
C SER A 207 -2.25 -10.52 -26.92
N ASP A 208 -2.42 -10.74 -25.60
CA ASP A 208 -2.49 -12.08 -25.00
C ASP A 208 -3.73 -12.87 -25.51
N GLU A 209 -3.68 -14.20 -25.46
CA GLU A 209 -4.82 -15.03 -25.87
C GLU A 209 -5.96 -14.98 -24.83
N ASP A 210 -5.62 -14.75 -23.56
CA ASP A 210 -6.56 -14.61 -22.44
C ASP A 210 -7.29 -13.25 -22.46
N GLU A 211 -8.61 -13.31 -22.51
CA GLU A 211 -9.47 -12.12 -22.62
C GLU A 211 -9.41 -11.22 -21.38
N GLY A 212 -9.24 -11.79 -20.18
CA GLY A 212 -9.13 -11.03 -18.94
C GLY A 212 -7.80 -10.29 -18.82
N ILE A 213 -6.70 -10.94 -19.25
CA ILE A 213 -5.37 -10.31 -19.29
C ILE A 213 -5.37 -9.15 -20.30
N ARG A 214 -5.93 -9.35 -21.50
CA ARG A 214 -6.07 -8.28 -22.50
C ARG A 214 -6.89 -7.10 -22.00
N ALA A 215 -8.03 -7.36 -21.34
CA ALA A 215 -8.90 -6.30 -20.84
C ALA A 215 -8.19 -5.43 -19.79
N ASN A 216 -7.46 -6.05 -18.86
CA ASN A 216 -6.69 -5.35 -17.84
C ASN A 216 -5.52 -4.55 -18.44
N ALA A 217 -4.80 -5.12 -19.40
CA ALA A 217 -3.71 -4.42 -20.09
C ALA A 217 -4.23 -3.24 -20.92
N ALA A 218 -5.38 -3.40 -21.59
CA ALA A 218 -6.03 -2.31 -22.33
C ALA A 218 -6.51 -1.18 -21.40
N LYS A 219 -7.02 -1.51 -20.20
CA LYS A 219 -7.39 -0.50 -19.20
C LYS A 219 -6.15 0.27 -18.73
N ALA A 220 -5.06 -0.43 -18.41
CA ALA A 220 -3.80 0.18 -17.99
C ALA A 220 -3.18 1.12 -19.07
N LEU A 221 -3.35 0.82 -20.36
CA LEU A 221 -2.88 1.68 -21.46
C LEU A 221 -3.73 2.93 -21.68
N ARG A 222 -5.01 2.91 -21.31
CA ARG A 222 -5.92 4.04 -21.50
C ARG A 222 -5.78 5.11 -20.43
N GLY A 223 -5.27 4.75 -19.25
CA GLY A 223 -5.15 5.69 -18.12
C GLY A 223 -6.50 6.10 -17.52
N ASP A 224 -7.58 5.40 -17.88
CA ASP A 224 -8.93 5.64 -17.35
C ASP A 224 -9.07 4.96 -15.97
N ASP A 225 -8.50 5.60 -14.96
CA ASP A 225 -8.83 5.38 -13.53
C ASP A 225 -9.94 6.35 -13.06
N ASP A 226 -10.65 7.00 -13.99
CA ASP A 226 -11.90 7.68 -13.69
C ASP A 226 -13.01 6.62 -13.63
N ASP A 227 -13.23 6.08 -12.43
CA ASP A 227 -14.50 5.47 -12.06
C ASP A 227 -15.58 6.58 -12.10
N ASP A 228 -16.07 6.91 -13.29
CA ASP A 228 -17.38 7.53 -13.50
C ASP A 228 -18.45 6.50 -13.07
N ASP A 229 -18.58 6.29 -11.76
CA ASP A 229 -19.84 5.86 -11.14
C ASP A 229 -20.75 7.09 -10.97
N ASP A 230 -20.82 7.94 -11.99
CA ASP A 230 -21.96 8.82 -12.19
C ASP A 230 -23.11 7.93 -12.68
N MET A 231 -23.86 7.42 -11.71
CA MET A 231 -25.22 6.94 -11.93
C MET A 231 -26.09 8.12 -12.36
N ASP A 232 -26.02 8.48 -13.64
CA ASP A 232 -27.11 9.13 -14.33
C ASP A 232 -28.22 8.09 -14.55
N GLY A 233 -29.38 8.40 -13.97
CA GLY A 233 -30.54 7.52 -13.96
C GLY A 233 -31.23 7.39 -15.30
N ASP A 234 -32.26 6.55 -15.31
CA ASP A 234 -33.47 6.84 -16.08
C ASP A 234 -34.67 6.09 -15.47
N ASP A 235 -35.76 6.87 -15.35
CA ASP A 235 -37.20 6.57 -15.12
C ASP A 235 -37.71 5.88 -13.85
#